data_AF-A0A431HT03-F1
#
_entry.id   AF-A0A431HT03-F1
#
_cell.length_a   1.000
_cell.length_b   1.000
_cell.length_c   1.000
_cell.angle_alpha   90.00
_cell.angle_beta   90.00
_cell.angle_gamma   90.00
#
_symmetry.space_group_name_H-M   'P 1'
#
loop_
_entity.id
_entity.type
_entity.pdbx_description
1 polymer ?
#
loop_
_entity_poly.entity_id
_entity_poly.type
_entity_poly.pdbx_seq_one_letter_code
_entity_poly.pdbx_strand_id
1 'polypeptide(L)' 'MADILPFKRPKPADRMEAAAGRELCKSGFHKWEVQKDKRFDVKAGKLVTSYRCARCGATRTEGR' A
#
# COMPACT_ATOMS: atom_id res chain seq x y z
N MET A 1 31.52 22.63 -12.34
CA MET A 1 31.68 21.78 -11.14
C MET A 1 30.29 21.34 -10.74
N ALA A 2 30.02 20.04 -10.67
CA ALA A 2 28.71 19.53 -10.28
C ALA A 2 28.69 19.31 -8.77
N ASP A 3 27.64 19.81 -8.10
CA ASP A 3 27.42 19.61 -6.67
C ASP A 3 26.85 18.19 -6.47
N ILE A 4 27.68 17.30 -5.92
CA ILE A 4 27.33 15.89 -5.74
C ILE A 4 26.74 15.74 -4.34
N LEU A 5 25.41 15.67 -4.25
CA LEU A 5 24.71 15.42 -3.00
C LEU A 5 25.01 14.00 -2.49
N PRO A 6 25.62 13.86 -1.29
CA PRO A 6 25.87 12.54 -0.72
C PRO A 6 24.56 11.88 -0.28
N PHE A 7 24.29 10.68 -0.79
CA PHE A 7 23.15 9.88 -0.35
C PHE A 7 23.34 9.42 1.10
N LYS A 8 22.71 10.13 2.02
CA LYS A 8 22.73 9.78 3.44
C LYS A 8 22.01 8.46 3.64
N ARG A 9 22.72 7.45 4.16
CA ARG A 9 22.11 6.16 4.51
C ARG A 9 21.02 6.41 5.57
N PRO A 10 19.76 5.97 5.34
CA PRO A 10 18.69 6.16 6.31
C PRO A 10 19.07 5.43 7.60
N LYS A 11 18.86 6.09 8.74
CA LYS A 11 19.20 5.50 10.04
C LYS A 11 18.27 4.31 10.31
N PRO A 12 18.67 3.36 11.16
CA PRO A 12 17.80 2.26 11.58
C PRO A 12 16.48 2.76 12.17
N ALA A 13 16.50 3.90 12.87
CA ALA A 13 15.30 4.55 13.41
C ALA A 13 14.30 4.97 12.32
N ASP A 14 14.76 5.61 11.24
CA ASP A 14 13.90 6.01 10.11
C ASP A 14 13.24 4.79 9.44
N ARG A 15 13.97 3.67 9.37
CA ARG A 15 13.43 2.40 8.84
C ARG A 15 12.38 1.79 9.77
N MET A 16 12.56 1.94 11.08
CA MET A 16 11.64 1.43 12.10
C MET A 16 10.38 2.30 12.17
N GLU A 17 10.48 3.62 12.05
CA GLU A 17 9.34 4.53 11.91
C GLU A 17 8.54 4.23 10.63
N ALA A 18 9.22 3.98 9.50
CA ALA A 18 8.55 3.59 8.27
C ALA A 18 7.87 2.21 8.34
N ALA A 19 8.34 1.33 9.24
CA ALA A 19 7.81 -0.01 9.44
C ALA A 19 6.75 -0.08 10.55
N ALA A 20 6.72 0.89 11.46
CA ALA A 20 5.77 0.97 12.57
C ALA A 20 4.33 0.89 12.06
N GLY A 21 3.58 -0.12 12.53
CA GLY A 21 2.19 -0.35 12.12
C GLY A 21 1.99 -1.09 10.78
N ARG A 22 3.07 -1.37 10.02
CA ARG A 22 3.01 -2.15 8.76
C ARG A 22 3.46 -3.61 8.93
N GLU A 23 4.00 -3.97 10.08
CA GLU A 23 4.51 -5.32 10.38
C GLU A 23 3.42 -6.39 10.23
N LEU A 24 2.22 -6.14 10.78
CA LEU A 24 1.07 -7.03 10.63
C LEU A 24 0.67 -7.25 9.15
N CYS A 25 0.83 -6.22 8.32
CA CYS A 25 0.55 -6.34 6.89
C CYS A 25 1.61 -7.15 6.15
N LYS A 26 2.86 -7.21 6.63
CA LYS A 26 3.89 -8.07 6.05
C LYS A 26 3.58 -9.56 6.27
N SER A 27 2.92 -9.90 7.37
CA SER A 27 2.48 -11.26 7.68
C SER A 27 1.14 -11.66 7.05
N GLY A 28 0.54 -10.79 6.23
CA GLY A 28 -0.75 -11.04 5.57
C GLY A 28 -2.00 -10.61 6.36
N PHE A 29 -1.85 -10.03 7.56
CA PHE A 29 -2.95 -9.50 8.37
C PHE A 29 -3.32 -8.08 7.95
N HIS A 30 -3.95 -7.98 6.79
CA HIS A 30 -4.43 -6.72 6.25
C HIS A 30 -5.79 -6.33 6.85
N LYS A 31 -5.89 -5.07 7.29
CA LYS A 31 -7.18 -4.44 7.59
C LYS A 31 -7.76 -3.90 6.28
N TRP A 32 -8.58 -4.71 5.61
CA TRP A 32 -9.22 -4.36 4.35
C TRP A 32 -10.40 -3.41 4.57
N GLU A 33 -10.43 -2.31 3.83
CA GLU A 33 -11.52 -1.36 3.80
C GLU A 33 -12.08 -1.28 2.38
N VAL A 34 -13.42 -1.25 2.23
CA VAL A 34 -14.06 -1.23 0.92
C VAL A 34 -13.88 0.14 0.28
N GLN A 35 -13.12 0.20 -0.81
CA GLN A 35 -12.98 1.40 -1.60
C GLN A 35 -14.17 1.53 -2.54
N LYS A 36 -15.09 2.44 -2.18
CA LYS A 36 -16.34 2.72 -2.91
C LYS A 36 -16.13 3.47 -4.24
N ASP A 37 -14.92 3.89 -4.53
CA ASP A 37 -14.57 4.77 -5.63
C ASP A 37 -14.47 4.02 -6.98
N LYS A 38 -13.92 2.79 -6.96
CA LYS A 38 -13.71 1.97 -8.17
C LYS A 38 -14.55 0.70 -8.12
N ARG A 39 -15.83 0.84 -8.50
CA ARG A 39 -16.78 -0.28 -8.55
C ARG A 39 -16.80 -1.01 -9.88
N PHE A 40 -16.24 -0.44 -10.95
CA PHE A 40 -16.33 -0.99 -12.30
C PHE A 40 -14.93 -1.25 -12.87
N ASP A 41 -14.66 -2.50 -13.24
CA ASP A 41 -13.41 -2.89 -13.91
C ASP A 41 -13.58 -2.79 -15.43
N VAL A 42 -12.89 -1.82 -16.04
CA VAL A 42 -12.98 -1.56 -17.49
C VAL A 42 -12.44 -2.72 -18.32
N LYS A 43 -11.47 -3.48 -17.80
CA LYS A 43 -10.89 -4.61 -18.53
C LYS A 43 -11.80 -5.84 -18.48
N ALA A 44 -12.43 -6.09 -17.34
CA ALA A 44 -13.32 -7.24 -17.16
C ALA A 44 -14.78 -6.93 -17.56
N GLY A 45 -15.13 -5.67 -17.81
CA GLY A 45 -16.48 -5.25 -18.19
C GLY A 45 -17.54 -5.49 -17.11
N LYS A 46 -17.12 -5.64 -15.84
CA LYS A 46 -18.02 -6.00 -14.74
C LYS A 46 -17.76 -5.17 -13.49
N LEU A 47 -18.77 -5.15 -12.62
CA LEU A 47 -18.64 -4.54 -11.30
C LEU A 47 -17.74 -5.41 -10.41
N VAL A 48 -16.73 -4.79 -9.82
CA VAL A 48 -15.79 -5.42 -8.89
C VAL A 48 -15.77 -4.65 -7.58
N THR A 49 -15.53 -5.37 -6.48
CA THR A 49 -15.34 -4.72 -5.18
C THR A 49 -13.85 -4.57 -4.93
N SER A 50 -13.36 -3.32 -4.96
CA SER A 50 -12.00 -3.01 -4.54
C SER A 50 -11.92 -2.82 -3.03
N TYR A 51 -10.93 -3.44 -2.42
CA TYR A 51 -10.54 -3.31 -1.03
C TYR A 51 -9.18 -2.63 -0.95
N ARG A 52 -9.00 -1.68 -0.04
CA ARG A 52 -7.73 -1.03 0.24
C ARG A 52 -7.37 -1.25 1.70
N CYS A 53 -6.12 -1.62 1.96
CA CYS A 53 -5.65 -1.78 3.32
C CYS A 53 -5.41 -0.43 3.97
N ALA A 54 -6.04 -0.16 5.12
CA ALA A 54 -5.89 1.11 5.84
C ALA A 54 -4.48 1.33 6.42
N ARG A 55 -3.69 0.26 6.61
CA ARG A 55 -2.34 0.32 7.21
C ARG A 55 -1.23 0.50 6.18
N CYS A 56 -1.22 -0.32 5.12
CA CYS A 56 -0.15 -0.33 4.13
C CYS A 56 -0.56 0.23 2.76
N GLY A 57 -1.86 0.49 2.54
CA GLY A 57 -2.36 0.99 1.26
C GLY A 57 -2.45 -0.06 0.15
N ALA A 58 -2.12 -1.32 0.40
CA ALA A 58 -2.27 -2.41 -0.57
C ALA A 58 -3.73 -2.51 -1.04
N THR A 59 -3.93 -2.85 -2.32
CA THR A 59 -5.26 -3.00 -2.92
C THR A 59 -5.54 -4.44 -3.31
N ARG A 60 -6.74 -4.93 -3.01
CA ARG A 60 -7.24 -6.25 -3.43
C ARG A 60 -8.56 -6.04 -4.15
N THR A 61 -8.74 -6.67 -5.29
CA THR A 61 -10.00 -6.64 -6.05
C THR A 61 -10.63 -8.02 -6.03
N GLU A 62 -11.90 -8.10 -5.65
CA GLU A 62 -12.67 -9.33 -5.73
C GLU A 62 -13.79 -9.14 -6.75
N GLY A 63 -13.76 -9.94 -7.82
CA GLY A 63 -14.81 -9.98 -8.82
C GLY A 63 -15.86 -11.00 -8.41
N ARG A 64 -17.13 -10.59 -8.41
CA ARG A 64 -18.25 -11.53 -8.32
C ARG A 64 -18.40 -12.29 -9.64
#